data_AF-A0A150QS54-F1
#
_entry.id   AF-A0A150QS54-F1
#
_cell.length_a   1.000
_cell.length_b   1.000
_cell.length_c   1.000
_cell.angle_alpha   90.00
_cell.angle_beta   90.00
_cell.angle_gamma   90.00
#
_symmetry.space_group_name_H-M   'P 1'
#
loop_
_entity.id
_entity.type
_entity.pdbx_description
1 polymer ?
#
loop_
_entity_poly.entity_id
_entity_poly.type
_entity_poly.pdbx_seq_one_letter_code
_entity_poly.pdbx_strand_id
1 'polypeptide(L)'
;MDRPEPPLQPLTVAPNSDLGEINGDSSPDAIDGDSDGDSVPDQLEAGDGDSCTPPADTDEDGIPDFRDPHTDYDKDETADIEDNCPLVANPTQKDTIPGGAGDICDTPADYDNDGVPNEPDNCAIDANSGQEDLDDDNEGDACDTDKDGDGKLNGVDNCPTVPNPMQEDTNGDGIGDACDPDTDYDEDGILNGRDNCPINANHEQEDADGDGKGDACDTDRDGDGLLDVMDNCPVTANDQADTDRDGSGDACDSCPSVANAGQEDADMNGFGDACEPTGAGGAGGGGAVGTGDAGSVGGGSGGAQTPPRSIELGGGGLACQIVAPSSGPAPLGSAAAAALAALGLVARRRRSRAAPPRSLPRAS
;
A
#
# COMPACT_ATOMS: atom_id res chain seq x y z
N MET A 1 -17.38 85.88 3.16
CA MET A 1 -16.67 85.41 4.37
C MET A 1 -16.56 83.91 4.21
N ASP A 2 -15.52 83.50 3.48
CA ASP A 2 -15.10 82.11 3.36
C ASP A 2 -14.72 81.56 4.73
N ARG A 3 -15.20 80.36 5.04
CA ARG A 3 -14.56 79.49 6.02
C ARG A 3 -13.92 78.35 5.22
N PRO A 4 -12.60 78.11 5.35
CA PRO A 4 -11.94 77.09 4.57
C PRO A 4 -12.33 75.70 5.09
N GLU A 5 -12.49 74.76 4.15
CA GLU A 5 -12.57 73.33 4.42
C GLU A 5 -11.31 72.85 5.17
N PRO A 6 -11.44 71.88 6.10
CA PRO A 6 -10.27 71.27 6.69
C PRO A 6 -9.50 70.48 5.62
N PRO A 7 -8.15 70.47 5.65
CA PRO A 7 -7.37 69.76 4.66
C PRO A 7 -7.65 68.26 4.76
N LEU A 8 -7.87 67.63 3.59
CA LEU A 8 -7.81 66.18 3.43
C LEU A 8 -6.50 65.70 4.06
N GLN A 9 -6.61 64.84 5.08
CA GLN A 9 -5.47 64.12 5.60
C GLN A 9 -4.96 63.23 4.47
N PRO A 10 -3.65 63.19 4.17
CA PRO A 10 -3.13 62.18 3.27
C PRO A 10 -3.47 60.82 3.88
N LEU A 11 -4.04 59.91 3.07
CA LEU A 11 -4.07 58.49 3.38
C LEU A 11 -2.63 58.07 3.62
N THR A 12 -2.21 58.08 4.88
CA THR A 12 -1.00 57.40 5.30
C THR A 12 -1.33 55.94 5.16
N VAL A 13 -0.95 55.35 4.02
CA VAL A 13 -0.77 53.90 3.92
C VAL A 13 0.15 53.54 5.07
N ALA A 14 -0.40 52.86 6.06
CA ALA A 14 0.36 52.43 7.22
C ALA A 14 1.48 51.52 6.72
N PRO A 15 2.74 51.77 7.08
CA PRO A 15 3.82 50.86 6.77
C PRO A 15 3.67 49.65 7.68
N ASN A 16 3.24 48.52 7.11
CA ASN A 16 3.53 47.19 7.62
C ASN A 16 3.01 46.88 9.04
N SER A 17 1.69 46.94 9.25
CA SER A 17 1.07 46.57 10.55
C SER A 17 -0.08 45.58 10.45
N ASP A 18 -0.20 44.85 9.34
CA ASP A 18 -1.13 43.72 9.24
C ASP A 18 -0.38 42.61 8.50
N LEU A 19 0.37 41.80 9.26
CA LEU A 19 0.67 40.44 8.82
C LEU A 19 -0.62 39.68 9.10
N GLY A 20 -1.63 39.94 8.25
CA GLY A 20 -2.95 39.34 8.34
C GLY A 20 -2.82 37.83 8.38
N GLU A 21 -3.81 37.23 9.02
CA GLU A 21 -3.94 35.80 9.21
C GLU A 21 -5.46 35.61 9.11
N ILE A 22 -5.93 35.47 7.88
CA ILE A 22 -7.34 35.60 7.52
C ILE A 22 -8.10 34.27 7.66
N ASN A 23 -7.43 33.13 7.43
CA ASN A 23 -7.99 31.78 7.54
C ASN A 23 -7.81 31.12 8.93
N GLY A 24 -6.91 31.62 9.78
CA GLY A 24 -6.71 31.12 11.15
C GLY A 24 -5.77 29.91 11.28
N ASP A 25 -5.02 29.55 10.24
CA ASP A 25 -4.05 28.44 10.17
C ASP A 25 -2.68 28.71 10.86
N SER A 26 -2.47 29.93 11.37
CA SER A 26 -1.24 30.45 11.98
C SER A 26 -0.07 30.74 11.01
N SER A 27 -0.32 30.73 9.71
CA SER A 27 0.58 31.15 8.63
C SER A 27 0.28 32.61 8.27
N PRO A 28 1.26 33.53 8.35
CA PRO A 28 1.03 34.89 7.87
C PRO A 28 0.72 34.91 6.36
N ASP A 29 -0.30 35.66 5.92
CA ASP A 29 -0.73 35.79 4.50
C ASP A 29 0.47 35.97 3.53
N ALA A 30 1.51 36.70 3.94
CA ALA A 30 2.68 36.97 3.09
C ALA A 30 3.57 35.76 2.78
N ILE A 31 3.41 34.64 3.49
CA ILE A 31 4.12 33.38 3.26
C ILE A 31 3.17 32.18 3.14
N ASP A 32 1.87 32.41 3.30
CA ASP A 32 0.84 31.42 3.04
C ASP A 32 0.75 31.18 1.52
N GLY A 33 0.41 29.96 1.13
CA GLY A 33 0.18 29.59 -0.26
C GLY A 33 -1.28 29.64 -0.67
N ASP A 34 -2.18 29.80 0.30
CA ASP A 34 -3.64 29.86 0.20
C ASP A 34 -4.12 30.74 1.38
N SER A 35 -4.01 32.05 1.19
CA SER A 35 -4.11 33.01 2.29
C SER A 35 -5.51 33.04 2.92
N ASP A 36 -6.59 32.88 2.16
CA ASP A 36 -7.97 32.84 2.67
C ASP A 36 -8.51 31.44 2.98
N GLY A 37 -7.76 30.39 2.63
CA GLY A 37 -8.04 29.02 3.02
C GLY A 37 -9.24 28.42 2.30
N ASP A 38 -9.52 28.87 1.08
CA ASP A 38 -10.63 28.40 0.25
C ASP A 38 -10.25 27.19 -0.63
N SER A 39 -9.01 26.70 -0.51
CA SER A 39 -8.43 25.60 -1.29
C SER A 39 -8.07 25.93 -2.75
N VAL A 40 -8.18 27.19 -3.15
CA VAL A 40 -7.56 27.75 -4.35
C VAL A 40 -6.22 28.39 -3.95
N PRO A 41 -5.09 28.00 -4.56
CA PRO A 41 -3.81 28.62 -4.18
C PRO A 41 -3.71 30.07 -4.68
N ASP A 42 -3.10 30.95 -3.88
CA ASP A 42 -2.83 32.38 -4.17
C ASP A 42 -2.27 32.62 -5.58
N GLN A 43 -1.45 31.68 -6.07
CA GLN A 43 -0.83 31.78 -7.40
C GLN A 43 -1.83 31.71 -8.56
N LEU A 44 -2.97 31.07 -8.35
CA LEU A 44 -4.06 30.98 -9.32
C LEU A 44 -4.96 32.22 -9.28
N GLU A 45 -5.06 32.87 -8.12
CA GLU A 45 -6.01 33.97 -7.86
C GLU A 45 -5.38 35.36 -7.98
N ALA A 46 -4.09 35.52 -7.70
CA ALA A 46 -3.40 36.81 -7.70
C ALA A 46 -3.36 37.54 -9.07
N GLY A 47 -3.93 36.96 -10.14
CA GLY A 47 -3.95 37.52 -11.49
C GLY A 47 -2.64 37.33 -12.26
N ASP A 48 -2.39 38.16 -13.28
CA ASP A 48 -1.11 38.12 -13.99
C ASP A 48 -0.02 38.77 -13.13
N GLY A 49 1.04 38.01 -12.80
CA GLY A 49 2.15 38.44 -11.93
C GLY A 49 3.00 39.63 -12.41
N ASP A 50 2.48 40.48 -13.28
CA ASP A 50 3.07 41.76 -13.64
C ASP A 50 2.71 42.80 -12.57
N SER A 51 3.73 43.36 -11.90
CA SER A 51 3.62 44.44 -10.90
C SER A 51 2.91 45.76 -11.35
N CYS A 52 2.34 45.77 -12.55
CA CYS A 52 1.61 46.88 -13.15
C CYS A 52 0.09 46.66 -13.19
N THR A 53 -0.40 45.45 -12.90
CA THR A 53 -1.82 45.17 -12.67
C THR A 53 -2.08 45.13 -11.16
N PRO A 54 -3.16 45.79 -10.68
CA PRO A 54 -3.65 45.50 -9.33
C PRO A 54 -4.04 44.02 -9.26
N PRO A 55 -3.98 43.40 -8.06
CA PRO A 55 -4.52 42.05 -7.87
C PRO A 55 -5.91 41.91 -8.46
N ALA A 56 -6.26 40.71 -8.91
CA ALA A 56 -7.62 40.41 -9.30
C ALA A 56 -8.56 40.64 -8.11
N ASP A 57 -9.74 41.16 -8.42
CA ASP A 57 -10.84 41.51 -7.50
C ASP A 57 -12.09 41.29 -8.36
N THR A 58 -12.51 40.03 -8.43
CA THR A 58 -13.45 39.50 -9.39
C THR A 58 -14.87 39.98 -9.12
N ASP A 59 -15.22 40.23 -7.86
CA ASP A 59 -16.54 40.69 -7.42
C ASP A 59 -16.63 42.21 -7.15
N GLU A 60 -15.50 42.92 -7.24
CA GLU A 60 -15.32 44.37 -7.04
C GLU A 60 -15.66 44.86 -5.61
N ASP A 61 -15.51 44.01 -4.58
CA ASP A 61 -15.77 44.38 -3.19
C ASP A 61 -14.59 45.14 -2.52
N GLY A 62 -13.42 45.11 -3.15
CA GLY A 62 -12.18 45.76 -2.71
C GLY A 62 -11.22 44.86 -1.93
N ILE A 63 -11.53 43.57 -1.80
CA ILE A 63 -10.64 42.50 -1.31
C ILE A 63 -10.07 41.78 -2.55
N PRO A 64 -8.74 41.64 -2.66
CA PRO A 64 -8.16 40.83 -3.73
C PRO A 64 -8.59 39.36 -3.66
N ASP A 65 -8.75 38.71 -4.82
CA ASP A 65 -9.22 37.32 -4.95
C ASP A 65 -8.48 36.37 -3.98
N PHE A 66 -7.14 36.38 -3.97
CA PHE A 66 -6.31 35.56 -3.06
C PHE A 66 -6.47 35.82 -1.56
N ARG A 67 -7.38 36.71 -1.16
CA ARG A 67 -7.73 37.03 0.23
C ARG A 67 -9.25 37.14 0.39
N ASP A 68 -10.01 36.74 -0.61
CA ASP A 68 -11.46 36.80 -0.63
C ASP A 68 -12.04 35.38 -0.75
N PRO A 69 -12.43 34.75 0.37
CA PRO A 69 -13.00 33.40 0.36
C PRO A 69 -14.39 33.31 -0.30
N HIS A 70 -14.94 34.42 -0.80
CA HIS A 70 -16.22 34.47 -1.48
C HIS A 70 -16.11 34.55 -3.00
N THR A 71 -14.91 34.39 -3.55
CA THR A 71 -14.70 34.20 -4.98
C THR A 71 -15.37 32.93 -5.49
N ASP A 72 -15.57 32.88 -6.80
CA ASP A 72 -16.08 31.72 -7.55
C ASP A 72 -15.14 31.56 -8.74
N TYR A 73 -14.02 30.86 -8.51
CA TYR A 73 -12.89 30.79 -9.42
C TYR A 73 -13.28 30.15 -10.75
N ASP A 74 -14.01 29.04 -10.70
CA ASP A 74 -14.38 28.23 -11.86
C ASP A 74 -15.72 28.61 -12.52
N LYS A 75 -16.47 29.51 -11.87
CA LYS A 75 -17.67 30.20 -12.36
C LYS A 75 -18.87 29.27 -12.49
N ASP A 76 -19.04 28.42 -11.49
CA ASP A 76 -20.10 27.43 -11.44
C ASP A 76 -21.33 27.85 -10.61
N GLU A 77 -21.28 29.07 -10.04
CA GLU A 77 -22.27 29.67 -9.13
C GLU A 77 -22.15 29.24 -7.66
N THR A 78 -21.10 28.50 -7.29
CA THR A 78 -20.70 28.17 -5.91
C THR A 78 -19.46 28.98 -5.54
N ALA A 79 -19.41 29.55 -4.33
CA ALA A 79 -18.20 30.25 -3.88
C ALA A 79 -17.14 29.22 -3.46
N ASP A 80 -15.87 29.52 -3.66
CA ASP A 80 -14.73 28.63 -3.47
C ASP A 80 -14.72 28.01 -2.05
N ILE A 81 -15.02 28.77 -1.00
CA ILE A 81 -15.12 28.24 0.38
C ILE A 81 -16.28 27.25 0.61
N GLU A 82 -17.30 27.26 -0.25
CA GLU A 82 -18.43 26.33 -0.23
C GLU A 82 -18.34 25.27 -1.35
N ASP A 83 -17.34 25.36 -2.23
CA ASP A 83 -17.15 24.50 -3.39
C ASP A 83 -16.25 23.30 -3.03
N ASN A 84 -16.76 22.09 -3.20
CA ASN A 84 -15.98 20.87 -3.01
C ASN A 84 -15.10 20.51 -4.21
N CYS A 85 -15.11 21.31 -5.28
CA CYS A 85 -14.21 21.28 -6.41
C CYS A 85 -13.86 22.70 -6.94
N PRO A 86 -13.19 23.57 -6.16
CA PRO A 86 -12.99 25.00 -6.51
C PRO A 86 -12.30 25.30 -7.86
N LEU A 87 -11.69 24.28 -8.47
CA LEU A 87 -10.98 24.39 -9.75
C LEU A 87 -11.74 23.77 -10.94
N VAL A 88 -12.89 23.12 -10.70
CA VAL A 88 -13.61 22.30 -11.68
C VAL A 88 -15.12 22.41 -11.51
N ALA A 89 -15.72 23.25 -12.36
CA ALA A 89 -17.14 23.59 -12.28
C ALA A 89 -18.07 22.37 -12.11
N ASN A 90 -18.76 22.36 -10.97
CA ASN A 90 -19.66 21.33 -10.50
C ASN A 90 -20.88 21.94 -9.78
N PRO A 91 -21.78 22.67 -10.47
CA PRO A 91 -22.86 23.45 -9.82
C PRO A 91 -23.83 22.67 -8.92
N THR A 92 -23.78 21.33 -8.98
CA THR A 92 -24.57 20.43 -8.14
C THR A 92 -23.88 20.07 -6.82
N GLN A 93 -22.59 20.37 -6.65
CA GLN A 93 -21.77 20.05 -5.49
C GLN A 93 -21.92 18.58 -5.09
N LYS A 94 -21.97 17.69 -6.09
CA LYS A 94 -22.27 16.28 -5.86
C LYS A 94 -21.04 15.63 -5.24
N ASP A 95 -21.25 15.10 -4.05
CA ASP A 95 -20.25 14.39 -3.27
C ASP A 95 -20.89 13.11 -2.73
N THR A 96 -20.32 11.98 -3.13
CA THR A 96 -20.75 10.65 -2.68
C THR A 96 -20.39 10.43 -1.22
N ILE A 97 -19.31 11.03 -0.72
CA ILE A 97 -18.79 10.86 0.65
C ILE A 97 -18.69 12.22 1.35
N PRO A 98 -19.68 12.55 2.22
CA PRO A 98 -19.78 13.88 2.81
C PRO A 98 -18.50 14.38 3.46
N GLY A 99 -17.97 15.49 2.92
CA GLY A 99 -16.81 16.19 3.46
C GLY A 99 -15.49 15.85 2.76
N GLY A 100 -15.53 15.08 1.67
CA GLY A 100 -14.43 14.90 0.74
C GLY A 100 -14.42 15.93 -0.39
N ALA A 101 -13.50 15.74 -1.34
CA ALA A 101 -13.55 16.44 -2.63
C ALA A 101 -14.79 15.98 -3.42
N GLY A 102 -15.37 16.85 -4.23
CA GLY A 102 -16.53 16.51 -5.05
C GLY A 102 -16.20 15.46 -6.11
N ASP A 103 -17.21 14.67 -6.49
CA ASP A 103 -17.06 13.53 -7.41
C ASP A 103 -16.39 13.89 -8.76
N ILE A 104 -16.44 15.16 -9.19
CA ILE A 104 -15.92 15.58 -10.49
C ILE A 104 -14.41 15.84 -10.47
N CYS A 105 -13.87 16.28 -9.33
CA CYS A 105 -12.46 16.66 -9.18
C CYS A 105 -11.66 15.55 -8.51
N ASP A 106 -12.34 14.61 -7.87
CA ASP A 106 -11.80 13.32 -7.47
C ASP A 106 -11.45 12.47 -8.72
N THR A 107 -10.20 12.59 -9.19
CA THR A 107 -9.74 12.00 -10.47
C THR A 107 -8.33 11.37 -10.36
N PRO A 108 -8.16 10.06 -10.68
CA PRO A 108 -9.22 9.08 -10.93
C PRO A 108 -10.15 8.97 -9.70
N ALA A 109 -11.44 8.77 -9.94
CA ALA A 109 -12.42 8.76 -8.84
C ALA A 109 -12.05 7.70 -7.80
N ASP A 110 -11.95 8.14 -6.56
CA ASP A 110 -11.48 7.46 -5.35
C ASP A 110 -12.25 8.10 -4.19
N TYR A 111 -13.52 7.72 -4.06
CA TYR A 111 -14.46 8.51 -3.27
C TYR A 111 -14.08 8.52 -1.78
N ASP A 112 -13.52 7.42 -1.27
CA ASP A 112 -13.13 7.26 0.13
C ASP A 112 -11.67 7.60 0.43
N ASN A 113 -10.91 7.96 -0.61
CA ASN A 113 -9.54 8.45 -0.54
C ASN A 113 -8.60 7.46 0.16
N ASP A 114 -8.83 6.16 0.01
CA ASP A 114 -7.98 5.12 0.57
C ASP A 114 -6.74 4.83 -0.29
N GLY A 115 -6.69 5.41 -1.49
CA GLY A 115 -5.62 5.28 -2.47
C GLY A 115 -5.86 4.20 -3.54
N VAL A 116 -7.02 3.55 -3.52
CA VAL A 116 -7.53 2.65 -4.54
C VAL A 116 -8.65 3.37 -5.30
N PRO A 117 -8.49 3.63 -6.61
CA PRO A 117 -9.57 4.21 -7.39
C PRO A 117 -10.81 3.31 -7.37
N ASN A 118 -12.00 3.90 -7.33
CA ASN A 118 -13.33 3.25 -7.34
C ASN A 118 -13.45 2.04 -8.28
N GLU A 119 -12.71 2.05 -9.38
CA GLU A 119 -12.43 0.87 -10.19
C GLU A 119 -10.89 0.70 -10.22
N PRO A 120 -10.28 -0.24 -9.46
CA PRO A 120 -10.78 -1.57 -9.11
C PRO A 120 -11.22 -1.79 -7.65
N ASP A 121 -11.52 -0.75 -6.89
CA ASP A 121 -11.91 -0.83 -5.48
C ASP A 121 -13.10 -1.79 -5.21
N ASN A 122 -12.97 -2.67 -4.21
CA ASN A 122 -13.99 -3.65 -3.81
C ASN A 122 -14.90 -3.13 -2.68
N CYS A 123 -14.62 -1.94 -2.15
CA CYS A 123 -15.46 -1.14 -1.27
C CYS A 123 -15.33 0.37 -1.57
N ALA A 124 -15.75 0.80 -2.77
CA ALA A 124 -15.66 2.18 -3.31
C ALA A 124 -16.25 3.35 -2.47
N ILE A 125 -16.70 3.11 -1.24
CA ILE A 125 -17.23 4.09 -0.30
C ILE A 125 -16.63 3.89 1.11
N ASP A 126 -16.15 2.69 1.45
CA ASP A 126 -15.69 2.33 2.78
C ASP A 126 -14.19 2.00 2.72
N ALA A 127 -13.37 3.03 2.98
CA ALA A 127 -11.91 2.98 2.85
C ALA A 127 -11.27 1.68 3.36
N ASN A 128 -10.64 0.94 2.45
CA ASN A 128 -10.04 -0.36 2.67
C ASN A 128 -8.84 -0.62 1.77
N SER A 129 -7.83 0.26 1.83
CA SER A 129 -6.61 0.19 0.98
C SER A 129 -5.88 -1.17 0.88
N GLY A 130 -6.13 -2.11 1.80
CA GLY A 130 -5.65 -3.49 1.76
C GLY A 130 -6.44 -4.43 0.84
N GLN A 131 -7.64 -4.02 0.41
CA GLN A 131 -8.57 -4.74 -0.46
C GLN A 131 -8.87 -6.16 0.04
N GLU A 132 -8.89 -6.35 1.36
CA GLU A 132 -9.24 -7.63 1.97
C GLU A 132 -10.65 -8.06 1.51
N ASP A 133 -10.78 -9.35 1.17
CA ASP A 133 -12.00 -10.02 0.67
C ASP A 133 -11.87 -11.47 1.13
N LEU A 134 -12.45 -11.77 2.28
CA LEU A 134 -12.20 -13.03 3.00
C LEU A 134 -12.89 -14.24 2.33
N ASP A 135 -14.03 -14.06 1.68
CA ASP A 135 -14.80 -15.13 1.03
C ASP A 135 -14.67 -15.16 -0.51
N ASP A 136 -13.87 -14.25 -1.09
CA ASP A 136 -13.58 -14.07 -2.51
C ASP A 136 -14.84 -13.77 -3.35
N ASP A 137 -15.85 -13.10 -2.79
CA ASP A 137 -17.10 -12.77 -3.50
C ASP A 137 -17.05 -11.44 -4.30
N ASN A 138 -15.93 -10.71 -4.21
CA ASN A 138 -15.64 -9.39 -4.78
C ASN A 138 -16.28 -8.21 -4.05
N GLU A 139 -16.88 -8.40 -2.88
CA GLU A 139 -17.23 -7.36 -1.91
C GLU A 139 -16.13 -7.34 -0.83
N GLY A 140 -15.49 -6.20 -0.59
CA GLY A 140 -14.40 -6.15 0.38
C GLY A 140 -14.89 -6.24 1.82
N ASP A 141 -14.03 -6.71 2.73
CA ASP A 141 -14.34 -6.89 4.16
C ASP A 141 -14.86 -5.60 4.83
N ALA A 142 -14.48 -4.42 4.34
CA ALA A 142 -14.92 -3.16 4.96
C ALA A 142 -16.42 -2.88 4.74
N CYS A 143 -16.95 -3.30 3.60
CA CYS A 143 -18.33 -3.07 3.17
C CYS A 143 -19.19 -4.34 3.18
N ASP A 144 -18.58 -5.52 3.31
CA ASP A 144 -19.29 -6.78 3.37
C ASP A 144 -20.00 -7.00 4.74
N THR A 145 -21.23 -7.49 4.65
CA THR A 145 -22.09 -7.80 5.79
C THR A 145 -21.99 -9.25 6.27
N ASP A 146 -21.35 -10.14 5.52
CA ASP A 146 -21.20 -11.59 5.76
C ASP A 146 -19.81 -12.06 5.30
N LYS A 147 -18.75 -11.58 5.97
CA LYS A 147 -17.35 -11.61 5.53
C LYS A 147 -16.81 -12.98 5.15
N ASP A 148 -17.33 -14.03 5.76
CA ASP A 148 -16.84 -15.39 5.55
C ASP A 148 -17.80 -16.22 4.68
N GLY A 149 -18.88 -15.61 4.19
CA GLY A 149 -19.82 -16.22 3.24
C GLY A 149 -20.57 -17.43 3.79
N ASP A 150 -20.64 -17.61 5.10
CA ASP A 150 -21.24 -18.79 5.73
C ASP A 150 -22.80 -18.69 5.84
N GLY A 151 -23.34 -17.51 5.56
CA GLY A 151 -24.76 -17.17 5.64
C GLY A 151 -25.20 -16.56 6.97
N LYS A 152 -24.27 -16.12 7.83
CA LYS A 152 -24.51 -15.43 9.09
C LYS A 152 -23.90 -14.04 9.03
N LEU A 153 -24.76 -13.03 9.05
CA LEU A 153 -24.31 -11.64 9.10
C LEU A 153 -23.33 -11.40 10.26
N ASN A 154 -22.25 -10.66 10.00
CA ASN A 154 -21.15 -10.37 10.92
C ASN A 154 -21.60 -10.01 12.35
N GLY A 155 -22.71 -9.27 12.49
CA GLY A 155 -23.22 -8.79 13.79
C GLY A 155 -23.94 -9.84 14.64
N VAL A 156 -24.26 -11.02 14.10
CA VAL A 156 -24.90 -12.14 14.81
C VAL A 156 -24.11 -13.45 14.71
N ASP A 157 -23.00 -13.41 14.01
CA ASP A 157 -22.08 -14.52 13.81
C ASP A 157 -21.13 -14.66 15.03
N ASN A 158 -21.02 -15.87 15.58
CA ASN A 158 -20.08 -16.17 16.65
C ASN A 158 -18.64 -16.46 16.17
N CYS A 159 -18.42 -16.52 14.85
CA CYS A 159 -17.12 -16.55 14.19
C CYS A 159 -17.11 -15.73 12.87
N PRO A 160 -17.20 -14.38 12.91
CA PRO A 160 -17.36 -13.51 11.72
C PRO A 160 -16.26 -13.53 10.65
N THR A 161 -15.29 -14.43 10.78
CA THR A 161 -14.13 -14.55 9.90
C THR A 161 -13.76 -16.01 9.60
N VAL A 162 -14.56 -16.97 10.08
CA VAL A 162 -14.28 -18.40 9.92
C VAL A 162 -15.59 -19.13 9.64
N PRO A 163 -15.82 -19.61 8.40
CA PRO A 163 -17.12 -20.09 8.00
C PRO A 163 -17.62 -21.23 8.89
N ASN A 164 -18.71 -21.00 9.61
CA ASN A 164 -19.29 -21.97 10.53
C ASN A 164 -20.83 -21.92 10.53
N PRO A 165 -21.51 -22.32 9.42
CA PRO A 165 -22.95 -22.07 9.21
C PRO A 165 -23.90 -22.60 10.30
N MET A 166 -23.41 -23.55 11.09
CA MET A 166 -24.12 -24.21 12.19
C MET A 166 -23.99 -23.49 13.54
N GLN A 167 -23.06 -22.53 13.68
CA GLN A 167 -22.84 -21.69 14.86
C GLN A 167 -22.74 -22.52 16.15
N GLU A 168 -21.95 -23.60 16.09
CA GLU A 168 -21.66 -24.43 17.27
C GLU A 168 -20.85 -23.59 18.28
N ASP A 169 -21.19 -23.73 19.56
CA ASP A 169 -20.58 -23.04 20.72
C ASP A 169 -20.77 -23.98 21.91
N THR A 170 -19.86 -24.94 22.04
CA THR A 170 -19.96 -26.06 22.98
C THR A 170 -19.80 -25.59 24.42
N ASN A 171 -18.97 -24.57 24.66
CA ASN A 171 -18.65 -24.07 25.99
C ASN A 171 -19.64 -22.97 26.46
N GLY A 172 -20.38 -22.35 25.54
CA GLY A 172 -21.41 -21.34 25.78
C GLY A 172 -20.87 -19.96 26.14
N ASP A 173 -19.66 -19.61 25.71
CA ASP A 173 -19.03 -18.30 25.98
C ASP A 173 -19.32 -17.23 24.92
N GLY A 174 -19.93 -17.63 23.80
CA GLY A 174 -20.32 -16.76 22.69
C GLY A 174 -19.29 -16.65 21.57
N ILE A 175 -18.16 -17.37 21.65
CA ILE A 175 -17.22 -17.60 20.54
C ILE A 175 -17.56 -18.95 19.92
N GLY A 176 -17.66 -19.03 18.59
CA GLY A 176 -18.00 -20.28 17.94
C GLY A 176 -16.86 -21.29 18.00
N ASP A 177 -17.19 -22.57 18.06
CA ASP A 177 -16.23 -23.67 18.15
C ASP A 177 -15.17 -23.61 17.03
N ALA A 178 -15.50 -23.03 15.87
CA ALA A 178 -14.62 -22.89 14.70
C ALA A 178 -13.52 -21.83 14.86
N CYS A 179 -13.67 -20.89 15.79
CA CYS A 179 -12.74 -19.79 16.04
C CYS A 179 -12.43 -19.62 17.53
N ASP A 180 -12.90 -20.53 18.38
CA ASP A 180 -12.68 -20.51 19.82
C ASP A 180 -11.23 -20.94 20.15
N PRO A 181 -10.40 -20.04 20.69
CA PRO A 181 -9.01 -20.37 21.05
C PRO A 181 -8.89 -21.33 22.24
N ASP A 182 -9.96 -21.54 23.02
CA ASP A 182 -10.02 -22.45 24.17
C ASP A 182 -10.51 -23.85 23.78
N THR A 183 -10.70 -24.14 22.49
CA THR A 183 -10.89 -25.49 21.96
C THR A 183 -9.56 -26.21 21.73
N ASP A 184 -9.59 -27.54 21.62
CA ASP A 184 -8.44 -28.41 21.35
C ASP A 184 -8.88 -29.38 20.25
N TYR A 185 -8.53 -29.11 19.00
CA TYR A 185 -9.06 -29.85 17.85
C TYR A 185 -8.43 -31.22 17.65
N ASP A 186 -7.15 -31.37 18.00
CA ASP A 186 -6.40 -32.60 17.78
C ASP A 186 -6.30 -33.50 19.04
N GLU A 187 -6.88 -33.03 20.15
CA GLU A 187 -6.99 -33.71 21.43
C GLU A 187 -5.62 -34.06 22.05
N ASP A 188 -4.59 -33.26 21.78
CA ASP A 188 -3.24 -33.46 22.33
C ASP A 188 -3.04 -32.88 23.75
N GLY A 189 -4.06 -32.14 24.24
CA GLY A 189 -4.11 -31.52 25.55
C GLY A 189 -3.63 -30.08 25.59
N ILE A 190 -3.30 -29.48 24.45
CA ILE A 190 -2.95 -28.07 24.28
C ILE A 190 -4.13 -27.39 23.57
N LEU A 191 -4.53 -26.22 24.07
CA LEU A 191 -5.65 -25.50 23.46
C LEU A 191 -5.13 -24.78 22.21
N ASN A 192 -5.95 -24.73 21.16
CA ASN A 192 -5.65 -24.15 19.84
C ASN A 192 -4.99 -22.77 19.93
N GLY A 193 -5.43 -21.90 20.84
CA GLY A 193 -4.82 -20.57 21.04
C GLY A 193 -3.42 -20.56 21.67
N ARG A 194 -2.90 -21.72 22.07
CA ARG A 194 -1.54 -21.93 22.62
C ARG A 194 -0.78 -23.04 21.91
N ASP A 195 -1.37 -23.62 20.87
CA ASP A 195 -0.82 -24.74 20.13
C ASP A 195 -0.14 -24.22 18.86
N ASN A 196 1.15 -24.52 18.69
CA ASN A 196 1.89 -24.18 17.47
C ASN A 196 1.54 -25.09 16.28
N CYS A 197 0.75 -26.15 16.49
CA CYS A 197 0.15 -26.99 15.46
C CYS A 197 -1.30 -27.41 15.78
N PRO A 198 -2.29 -26.49 15.74
CA PRO A 198 -3.68 -26.73 16.21
C PRO A 198 -4.49 -27.86 15.55
N ILE A 199 -3.92 -28.58 14.58
CA ILE A 199 -4.57 -29.69 13.84
C ILE A 199 -3.72 -30.97 13.93
N ASN A 200 -2.47 -30.87 14.37
CA ASN A 200 -1.44 -31.90 14.28
C ASN A 200 -0.82 -32.14 15.65
N ALA A 201 -1.43 -33.04 16.42
CA ALA A 201 -1.05 -33.36 17.79
C ALA A 201 0.47 -33.42 18.01
N ASN A 202 0.98 -32.51 18.83
CA ASN A 202 2.40 -32.32 19.10
C ASN A 202 2.60 -31.74 20.50
N HIS A 203 2.22 -32.53 21.51
CA HIS A 203 2.29 -32.21 22.93
C HIS A 203 3.62 -31.58 23.42
N GLU A 204 4.73 -31.85 22.72
CA GLU A 204 6.08 -31.35 23.03
C GLU A 204 6.36 -29.94 22.48
N GLN A 205 5.55 -29.44 21.54
CA GLN A 205 5.58 -28.09 20.97
C GLN A 205 6.97 -27.67 20.45
N GLU A 206 7.62 -28.61 19.77
CA GLU A 206 8.89 -28.37 19.08
C GLU A 206 8.68 -27.34 17.96
N ASP A 207 9.66 -26.44 17.82
CA ASP A 207 9.66 -25.28 16.91
C ASP A 207 11.15 -24.91 16.70
N ALA A 208 11.79 -25.57 15.73
CA ALA A 208 13.23 -25.55 15.58
C ALA A 208 13.78 -24.19 15.06
N ASP A 209 13.02 -23.46 14.25
CA ASP A 209 13.40 -22.15 13.73
C ASP A 209 12.87 -20.97 14.56
N GLY A 210 11.87 -21.21 15.41
CA GLY A 210 11.28 -20.21 16.29
C GLY A 210 10.33 -19.25 15.57
N ASP A 211 9.75 -19.64 14.43
CA ASP A 211 8.78 -18.83 13.68
C ASP A 211 7.36 -18.88 14.29
N GLY A 212 7.15 -19.78 15.26
CA GLY A 212 5.89 -19.97 15.97
C GLY A 212 4.99 -21.06 15.39
N LYS A 213 5.40 -21.74 14.32
CA LYS A 213 4.76 -22.91 13.75
C LYS A 213 5.51 -24.16 14.20
N GLY A 214 4.78 -25.17 14.68
CA GLY A 214 5.44 -26.34 15.24
C GLY A 214 6.02 -27.29 14.20
N ASP A 215 7.07 -28.00 14.58
CA ASP A 215 7.76 -28.98 13.73
C ASP A 215 6.81 -30.03 13.13
N ALA A 216 5.74 -30.38 13.84
CA ALA A 216 4.78 -31.40 13.42
C ALA A 216 3.89 -30.97 12.22
N CYS A 217 3.75 -29.66 12.00
CA CYS A 217 2.94 -29.08 10.93
C CYS A 217 3.76 -28.14 10.03
N ASP A 218 5.06 -28.05 10.24
CA ASP A 218 5.96 -27.27 9.42
C ASP A 218 6.66 -28.08 8.32
N THR A 219 6.90 -27.42 7.19
CA THR A 219 7.47 -28.03 5.98
C THR A 219 8.90 -27.56 5.69
N ASP A 220 9.41 -26.60 6.47
CA ASP A 220 10.73 -25.99 6.39
C ASP A 220 11.20 -25.72 7.83
N ARG A 221 11.34 -26.80 8.62
CA ARG A 221 11.41 -26.74 10.10
C ARG A 221 12.55 -25.92 10.67
N ASP A 222 13.60 -25.69 9.90
CA ASP A 222 14.75 -24.89 10.34
C ASP A 222 14.83 -23.49 9.69
N GLY A 223 13.85 -23.14 8.86
CA GLY A 223 13.69 -21.84 8.25
C GLY A 223 14.83 -21.44 7.32
N ASP A 224 15.58 -22.41 6.77
CA ASP A 224 16.71 -22.14 5.88
C ASP A 224 16.30 -21.85 4.42
N GLY A 225 15.01 -22.06 4.12
CA GLY A 225 14.37 -21.81 2.83
C GLY A 225 14.34 -23.03 1.91
N LEU A 226 14.75 -24.21 2.39
CA LEU A 226 14.63 -25.49 1.72
C LEU A 226 13.60 -26.36 2.43
N LEU A 227 12.56 -26.76 1.70
CA LEU A 227 11.57 -27.69 2.23
C LEU A 227 12.25 -28.98 2.72
N ASP A 228 11.84 -29.49 3.89
CA ASP A 228 12.32 -30.71 4.55
C ASP A 228 12.56 -31.90 3.62
N VAL A 229 11.68 -32.06 2.62
CA VAL A 229 11.75 -33.18 1.66
C VAL A 229 12.91 -33.08 0.67
N MET A 230 13.54 -31.91 0.59
CA MET A 230 14.70 -31.59 -0.24
C MET A 230 15.95 -31.26 0.59
N ASP A 231 15.83 -31.25 1.91
CA ASP A 231 16.87 -30.87 2.85
C ASP A 231 17.55 -32.13 3.44
N ASN A 232 18.88 -32.15 3.42
CA ASN A 232 19.68 -33.21 4.02
C ASN A 232 19.88 -33.05 5.54
N CYS A 233 19.44 -31.94 6.12
CA CYS A 233 19.40 -31.64 7.55
C CYS A 233 18.09 -30.94 7.99
N PRO A 234 16.93 -31.61 7.94
CA PRO A 234 15.59 -31.00 8.07
C PRO A 234 15.22 -30.26 9.38
N VAL A 235 16.15 -30.06 10.30
CA VAL A 235 15.96 -29.36 11.59
C VAL A 235 17.21 -28.55 11.93
N THR A 236 18.12 -28.33 10.99
CA THR A 236 19.41 -27.68 11.20
C THR A 236 19.86 -26.97 9.93
N ALA A 237 19.55 -25.67 9.88
CA ALA A 237 19.83 -24.82 8.73
C ALA A 237 21.27 -24.96 8.22
N ASN A 238 21.42 -25.29 6.94
CA ASN A 238 22.73 -25.60 6.37
C ASN A 238 22.86 -25.27 4.88
N ASP A 239 24.05 -25.50 4.32
CA ASP A 239 24.36 -25.22 2.91
C ASP A 239 24.24 -26.45 2.00
N GLN A 240 23.58 -27.51 2.49
CA GLN A 240 23.35 -28.78 1.79
C GLN A 240 24.64 -29.54 1.43
N ALA A 241 25.76 -29.25 2.10
CA ALA A 241 26.96 -30.07 1.99
C ALA A 241 26.71 -31.48 2.55
N ASP A 242 27.21 -32.50 1.84
CA ASP A 242 27.18 -33.92 2.21
C ASP A 242 28.46 -34.55 1.65
N THR A 243 29.49 -34.62 2.49
CA THR A 243 30.86 -34.95 2.11
C THR A 243 31.03 -36.43 1.76
N ASP A 244 30.34 -37.33 2.47
CA ASP A 244 30.46 -38.78 2.26
C ASP A 244 29.32 -39.42 1.47
N ARG A 245 28.27 -38.65 1.19
CA ARG A 245 27.14 -38.97 0.30
C ARG A 245 26.27 -40.09 0.82
N ASP A 246 26.02 -40.11 2.11
CA ASP A 246 25.12 -41.07 2.73
C ASP A 246 23.67 -40.57 2.86
N GLY A 247 23.44 -39.28 2.58
CA GLY A 247 22.14 -38.62 2.62
C GLY A 247 21.90 -37.74 3.84
N SER A 248 22.77 -37.76 4.85
CA SER A 248 22.78 -36.79 5.94
C SER A 248 23.75 -35.66 5.63
N GLY A 249 23.32 -34.42 5.83
CA GLY A 249 24.21 -33.28 5.57
C GLY A 249 25.30 -33.11 6.63
N ASP A 250 26.43 -32.53 6.24
CA ASP A 250 27.61 -32.32 7.10
C ASP A 250 27.28 -31.57 8.41
N ALA A 251 26.20 -30.79 8.43
CA ALA A 251 25.75 -30.01 9.58
C ALA A 251 25.02 -30.84 10.66
N CYS A 252 24.36 -31.93 10.27
CA CYS A 252 23.57 -32.80 11.13
C CYS A 252 24.08 -34.25 11.12
N ASP A 253 25.22 -34.49 10.46
CA ASP A 253 25.85 -35.79 10.39
C ASP A 253 26.76 -36.04 11.61
N SER A 254 26.50 -37.13 12.33
CA SER A 254 27.33 -37.56 13.46
C SER A 254 28.69 -38.11 13.03
N CYS A 255 28.87 -38.40 11.74
CA CYS A 255 30.13 -38.80 11.11
C CYS A 255 30.36 -38.14 9.72
N PRO A 256 30.67 -36.83 9.63
CA PRO A 256 30.72 -36.03 8.37
C PRO A 256 31.71 -36.47 7.27
N SER A 257 32.40 -37.59 7.44
CA SER A 257 33.35 -38.13 6.47
C SER A 257 33.31 -39.65 6.37
N VAL A 258 32.38 -40.31 7.07
CA VAL A 258 32.25 -41.77 7.13
C VAL A 258 30.77 -42.15 7.06
N ALA A 259 30.34 -42.51 5.84
CA ALA A 259 28.94 -42.82 5.53
C ALA A 259 28.28 -43.75 6.56
N ASN A 260 27.23 -43.24 7.18
CA ASN A 260 26.46 -43.82 8.27
C ASN A 260 25.00 -43.35 8.26
N ALA A 261 24.31 -43.40 7.11
CA ALA A 261 22.92 -42.93 6.90
C ALA A 261 21.86 -43.26 7.98
N GLY A 262 22.12 -44.25 8.86
CA GLY A 262 21.28 -44.55 10.03
C GLY A 262 21.56 -43.69 11.28
N GLN A 263 22.58 -42.83 11.27
CA GLN A 263 23.01 -41.94 12.34
C GLN A 263 23.01 -42.58 13.75
N GLU A 264 23.51 -43.82 13.83
CA GLU A 264 23.59 -44.56 15.10
C GLU A 264 24.63 -43.93 16.03
N ASP A 265 24.20 -43.49 17.22
CA ASP A 265 25.03 -43.00 18.33
C ASP A 265 24.50 -43.62 19.64
N ALA A 266 25.16 -44.68 20.10
CA ALA A 266 24.68 -45.47 21.23
C ALA A 266 24.84 -44.80 22.60
N ASP A 267 25.80 -43.88 22.75
CA ASP A 267 26.09 -43.20 24.01
C ASP A 267 25.61 -41.73 24.03
N MET A 268 25.02 -41.26 22.92
CA MET A 268 24.44 -39.93 22.73
C MET A 268 25.45 -38.81 22.95
N ASN A 269 26.71 -39.04 22.59
CA ASN A 269 27.79 -38.06 22.74
C ASN A 269 27.95 -37.11 21.53
N GLY A 270 27.18 -37.33 20.46
CA GLY A 270 27.18 -36.55 19.21
C GLY A 270 28.22 -37.01 18.18
N PHE A 271 28.99 -38.06 18.47
CA PHE A 271 29.87 -38.75 17.52
C PHE A 271 29.27 -40.12 17.19
N GLY A 272 29.03 -40.38 15.91
CA GLY A 272 28.40 -41.63 15.49
C GLY A 272 29.29 -42.86 15.69
N ASP A 273 28.66 -44.00 15.97
CA ASP A 273 29.30 -45.30 16.18
C ASP A 273 30.25 -45.68 15.03
N ALA A 274 29.96 -45.22 13.80
CA ALA A 274 30.73 -45.49 12.59
C ALA A 274 32.11 -44.81 12.56
N CYS A 275 32.25 -43.66 13.20
CA CYS A 275 33.47 -42.86 13.24
C CYS A 275 34.09 -42.76 14.64
N GLU A 276 33.46 -43.40 15.64
CA GLU A 276 34.04 -43.50 16.98
C GLU A 276 35.43 -44.14 16.93
N PRO A 277 36.44 -43.53 17.59
CA PRO A 277 37.73 -44.15 17.72
C PRO A 277 37.58 -45.37 18.62
N THR A 278 37.59 -46.57 18.02
CA THR A 278 37.55 -47.86 18.74
C THR A 278 38.65 -47.97 19.79
N GLY A 279 38.38 -47.41 20.97
CA GLY A 279 39.23 -47.43 22.14
C GLY A 279 38.97 -48.68 22.94
N ALA A 280 39.52 -49.81 22.46
CA ALA A 280 39.59 -51.12 23.13
C ALA A 280 38.38 -52.06 22.99
N GLY A 281 38.24 -52.66 21.79
CA GLY A 281 37.94 -54.10 21.69
C GLY A 281 36.70 -54.50 20.90
N GLY A 282 36.86 -54.76 19.61
CA GLY A 282 35.89 -55.55 18.83
C GLY A 282 36.15 -55.47 17.33
N ALA A 283 36.48 -56.60 16.70
CA ALA A 283 36.74 -56.75 15.26
C ALA A 283 35.47 -56.51 14.42
N GLY A 284 35.50 -56.06 13.15
CA GLY A 284 36.60 -55.81 12.22
C GLY A 284 36.08 -55.62 10.78
N GLY A 285 36.99 -55.23 9.89
CA GLY A 285 36.81 -55.15 8.43
C GLY A 285 36.29 -53.78 7.98
N GLY A 286 37.00 -52.94 7.24
CA GLY A 286 38.12 -53.13 6.34
C GLY A 286 37.79 -52.36 5.05
N GLY A 287 38.38 -51.19 4.84
CA GLY A 287 38.03 -50.36 3.67
C GLY A 287 38.88 -49.10 3.50
N ALA A 288 40.09 -49.30 2.97
CA ALA A 288 40.97 -48.38 2.24
C ALA A 288 40.77 -46.84 2.32
N VAL A 289 41.75 -46.24 3.00
CA VAL A 289 42.36 -44.92 2.83
C VAL A 289 42.46 -44.46 1.36
N GLY A 290 41.97 -43.26 1.06
CA GLY A 290 42.23 -42.52 -0.17
C GLY A 290 42.63 -41.07 0.13
N THR A 291 43.93 -40.81 0.25
CA THR A 291 44.49 -39.46 0.42
C THR A 291 44.47 -38.69 -0.90
N GLY A 292 43.80 -37.54 -0.94
CA GLY A 292 43.83 -36.57 -2.04
C GLY A 292 44.24 -35.17 -1.52
N ASP A 293 45.31 -34.65 -2.10
CA ASP A 293 46.16 -33.55 -1.63
C ASP A 293 45.62 -32.14 -1.98
N ALA A 294 46.15 -31.14 -1.26
CA ALA A 294 45.78 -29.74 -1.26
C ALA A 294 46.19 -28.94 -2.52
N GLY A 295 45.43 -27.89 -2.83
CA GLY A 295 45.76 -26.87 -3.84
C GLY A 295 45.50 -25.46 -3.33
N SER A 296 46.54 -24.79 -2.82
CA SER A 296 46.56 -23.38 -2.42
C SER A 296 47.16 -22.51 -3.54
N VAL A 297 46.51 -21.40 -3.87
CA VAL A 297 47.12 -20.26 -4.59
C VAL A 297 46.49 -18.96 -4.11
N GLY A 298 47.33 -18.00 -3.70
CA GLY A 298 46.94 -16.69 -3.21
C GLY A 298 47.45 -15.52 -4.05
N GLY A 299 47.13 -14.31 -3.57
CA GLY A 299 47.66 -12.99 -3.98
C GLY A 299 46.66 -12.16 -4.81
N GLY A 300 46.45 -10.86 -4.64
CA GLY A 300 47.01 -9.76 -3.82
C GLY A 300 46.24 -8.46 -4.18
N SER A 301 45.93 -7.57 -3.22
CA SER A 301 46.61 -6.28 -2.94
C SER A 301 46.25 -5.05 -3.82
N GLY A 302 45.81 -3.96 -3.15
CA GLY A 302 45.89 -2.53 -3.55
C GLY A 302 44.59 -1.92 -4.07
N GLY A 303 44.11 -0.71 -3.74
CA GLY A 303 44.57 0.48 -2.98
C GLY A 303 43.63 1.64 -3.42
N ALA A 304 42.86 2.25 -2.50
CA ALA A 304 43.02 3.60 -1.91
C ALA A 304 42.67 4.84 -2.78
N GLN A 305 41.86 5.73 -2.15
CA GLN A 305 41.80 7.22 -2.23
C GLN A 305 40.77 7.95 -3.15
N THR A 306 39.66 8.34 -2.51
CA THR A 306 39.04 9.69 -2.28
C THR A 306 38.96 10.82 -3.35
N PRO A 307 37.90 11.68 -3.29
CA PRO A 307 37.50 12.63 -4.35
C PRO A 307 37.81 14.11 -4.04
N PRO A 308 37.54 15.03 -4.99
CA PRO A 308 36.91 16.32 -4.68
C PRO A 308 35.95 16.77 -5.82
N ARG A 309 35.11 17.81 -5.76
CA ARG A 309 34.64 18.80 -4.78
C ARG A 309 33.44 19.53 -5.42
N SER A 310 32.64 20.13 -4.54
CA SER A 310 31.51 21.03 -4.72
C SER A 310 31.84 22.33 -5.49
N ILE A 311 30.83 22.91 -6.16
CA ILE A 311 30.81 24.29 -6.69
C ILE A 311 29.59 25.01 -6.10
N GLU A 312 29.82 26.24 -5.63
CA GLU A 312 28.89 27.14 -4.96
C GLU A 312 27.87 27.84 -5.88
N LEU A 313 26.78 28.24 -5.22
CA LEU A 313 25.73 29.17 -5.61
C LEU A 313 26.27 30.58 -5.92
N GLY A 314 25.72 31.20 -6.97
CA GLY A 314 25.85 32.62 -7.27
C GLY A 314 24.47 33.22 -7.53
N GLY A 315 24.01 34.06 -6.59
CA GLY A 315 22.81 34.89 -6.75
C GLY A 315 23.04 36.11 -7.66
N GLY A 316 21.94 36.67 -8.15
CA GLY A 316 21.94 37.92 -8.89
C GLY A 316 20.52 38.30 -9.33
N GLY A 317 19.83 39.08 -8.50
CA GLY A 317 18.56 39.71 -8.84
C GLY A 317 18.73 40.76 -9.95
N LEU A 318 17.76 40.82 -10.85
CA LEU A 318 17.60 41.93 -11.80
C LEU A 318 16.35 42.73 -11.43
N ALA A 319 16.58 44.00 -11.12
CA ALA A 319 15.55 45.02 -10.95
C ALA A 319 14.95 45.41 -12.31
N CYS A 320 13.64 45.66 -12.28
CA CYS A 320 12.79 46.00 -13.42
C CYS A 320 13.25 47.31 -14.10
N GLN A 321 13.65 47.24 -15.37
CA GLN A 321 13.84 48.41 -16.23
C GLN A 321 12.60 48.63 -17.08
N ILE A 322 11.99 49.79 -16.89
CA ILE A 322 10.86 50.32 -17.67
C ILE A 322 11.27 50.39 -19.15
N VAL A 323 10.68 49.55 -19.99
CA VAL A 323 10.70 49.70 -21.45
C VAL A 323 9.26 49.92 -21.91
N ALA A 324 8.97 51.15 -22.34
CA ALA A 324 7.68 51.52 -22.92
C ALA A 324 7.45 50.79 -24.26
N PRO A 325 6.20 50.42 -24.62
CA PRO A 325 5.91 49.63 -25.80
C PRO A 325 5.99 50.49 -27.07
N SER A 326 6.80 50.07 -28.04
CA SER A 326 6.77 50.60 -29.39
C SER A 326 5.66 49.91 -30.20
N SER A 327 4.73 50.74 -30.66
CA SER A 327 3.64 50.44 -31.58
C SER A 327 4.12 49.88 -32.93
N GLY A 328 3.45 48.83 -33.41
CA GLY A 328 3.60 48.32 -34.78
C GLY A 328 2.58 47.20 -35.08
N PRO A 329 2.03 47.12 -36.31
CA PRO A 329 0.63 46.76 -36.53
C PRO A 329 0.39 45.29 -36.93
N ALA A 330 -0.82 44.78 -36.66
CA ALA A 330 -1.42 43.66 -37.40
C ALA A 330 -1.59 44.05 -38.89
N PRO A 331 -1.58 43.12 -39.87
CA PRO A 331 -2.84 42.43 -40.20
C PRO A 331 -2.74 41.05 -40.94
N LEU A 332 -3.93 40.49 -41.23
CA LEU A 332 -4.30 39.45 -42.22
C LEU A 332 -4.05 37.99 -41.76
N GLY A 333 -5.04 37.11 -41.61
CA GLY A 333 -6.29 36.93 -42.34
C GLY A 333 -6.09 35.94 -43.49
N SER A 334 -6.42 34.66 -43.31
CA SER A 334 -6.86 33.79 -44.41
C SER A 334 -7.61 32.55 -43.93
N ALA A 335 -8.65 32.25 -44.68
CA ALA A 335 -9.69 31.27 -44.42
C ALA A 335 -9.39 29.86 -44.94
N ALA A 336 -10.17 28.91 -44.41
CA ALA A 336 -10.77 27.75 -45.07
C ALA A 336 -9.89 26.63 -45.65
N ALA A 337 -10.13 25.41 -45.16
CA ALA A 337 -10.34 24.24 -46.02
C ALA A 337 -11.17 23.17 -45.30
N ALA A 338 -12.41 23.01 -45.74
CA ALA A 338 -13.22 21.81 -45.51
C ALA A 338 -12.77 20.71 -46.49
N ALA A 339 -12.71 19.46 -46.03
CA ALA A 339 -12.70 18.29 -46.90
C ALA A 339 -13.50 17.13 -46.26
N LEU A 340 -14.62 16.82 -46.89
CA LEU A 340 -15.39 15.59 -46.75
C LEU A 340 -14.59 14.37 -47.22
N ALA A 341 -14.71 13.25 -46.51
CA ALA A 341 -14.90 11.93 -47.14
C ALA A 341 -15.42 10.89 -46.12
N ALA A 342 -16.63 10.41 -46.40
CA ALA A 342 -17.26 9.26 -45.77
C ALA A 342 -16.74 7.93 -46.37
N LEU A 343 -16.76 6.84 -45.57
CA LEU A 343 -17.27 5.50 -45.90
C LEU A 343 -16.65 4.43 -44.97
N GLY A 344 -17.48 3.62 -44.31
CA GLY A 344 -16.99 2.44 -43.60
C GLY A 344 -17.95 1.75 -42.64
N LEU A 345 -19.21 1.55 -43.03
CA LEU A 345 -20.19 0.77 -42.27
C LEU A 345 -19.75 -0.72 -42.20
N VAL A 346 -19.50 -1.26 -41.00
CA VAL A 346 -19.52 -2.71 -40.76
C VAL A 346 -20.41 -3.01 -39.57
N ALA A 347 -21.63 -3.43 -39.88
CA ALA A 347 -22.60 -3.96 -38.93
C ALA A 347 -22.13 -5.34 -38.41
N ARG A 348 -21.86 -5.46 -37.11
CA ARG A 348 -21.80 -6.77 -36.43
C ARG A 348 -23.21 -7.15 -35.98
N ARG A 349 -23.73 -8.22 -36.59
CA ARG A 349 -25.03 -8.82 -36.30
C ARG A 349 -25.05 -9.41 -34.88
N ARG A 350 -25.99 -8.94 -34.05
CA ARG A 350 -26.44 -9.63 -32.84
C ARG A 350 -27.00 -11.01 -33.23
N ARG A 351 -26.48 -12.09 -32.64
CA ARG A 351 -27.14 -13.40 -32.62
C ARG A 351 -27.93 -13.51 -31.32
N SER A 352 -29.22 -13.25 -31.42
CA SER A 352 -30.23 -13.69 -30.45
C SER A 352 -30.34 -15.22 -30.54
N ARG A 353 -30.08 -15.93 -29.44
CA ARG A 353 -30.44 -17.34 -29.27
C ARG A 353 -31.69 -17.41 -28.38
N ALA A 354 -32.74 -17.94 -28.97
CA ALA A 354 -34.05 -18.15 -28.37
C ALA A 354 -34.04 -19.32 -27.37
N ALA A 355 -34.82 -19.15 -26.30
CA ALA A 355 -35.18 -20.18 -25.35
C ALA A 355 -36.11 -21.25 -25.97
N PRO A 356 -36.05 -22.53 -25.54
CA PRO A 356 -37.04 -23.54 -25.89
C PRO A 356 -38.26 -23.52 -24.93
N PRO A 357 -39.42 -24.07 -25.36
CA PRO A 357 -40.71 -23.80 -24.74
C PRO A 357 -41.03 -24.69 -23.53
N ARG A 358 -41.79 -24.11 -22.59
CA ARG A 358 -42.53 -24.75 -21.49
C ARG A 358 -43.47 -25.85 -22.01
N SER A 359 -43.36 -27.04 -21.44
CA SER A 359 -44.40 -28.08 -21.47
C SER A 359 -45.24 -28.02 -20.18
N LEU A 360 -46.57 -27.95 -20.36
CA LEU A 360 -47.61 -28.01 -19.33
C LEU A 360 -47.94 -29.48 -18.92
N PRO A 361 -48.76 -29.71 -17.87
CA PRO A 361 -48.63 -30.84 -16.94
C PRO A 361 -49.62 -32.00 -17.18
N ARG A 362 -49.35 -33.18 -16.57
CA ARG A 362 -50.41 -34.12 -16.14
C ARG A 362 -49.94 -35.21 -15.15
N ALA A 363 -50.56 -35.15 -13.97
CA ALA A 363 -51.01 -36.19 -13.04
C ALA A 363 -50.46 -37.63 -13.09
N SER A 364 -49.94 -38.09 -11.95
CA SER A 364 -50.56 -39.08 -11.07
C SER A 364 -50.04 -38.90 -9.65
#